data_AF-A0A261KM10-F1
#
_entry.id   AF-A0A261KM10-F1
#
_cell.length_a   1.000
_cell.length_b   1.000
_cell.length_c   1.000
_cell.angle_alpha   90.00
_cell.angle_beta   90.00
_cell.angle_gamma   90.00
#
_symmetry.space_group_name_H-M   'P 1'
#
loop_
_entity.id
_entity.type
_entity.pdbx_description
1 polymer ?
#
loop_
_entity_poly.entity_id
_entity_poly.type
_entity_poly.pdbx_seq_one_letter_code
_entity_poly.pdbx_strand_id
1 'polypeptide(L)'
;MTKMDFQDEYDIIVVGAGHSGCEAALASARLGCHTLLLTLNLDKIAWQPCNPAVGGPAKSQLTHEVDALGGEIGKMADRTYLQKRILNSSRGPAVWALRAQTDKREYATVMRNIVENQENLRVRESMVTDLVLGDNDEIIGVETYFGVAFKCKAVILTTGTFLGGVIWVGNKSMPAGRAGEFPAIGLTETLNKLGFETGRLKTGTPARVDKRSVDYSDLEEQPGDEKVRWLSF
;
A
#
# COMPACT_ATOMS: atom_id res chain seq x y z
N MET A 1 22.11 7.38 27.21
CA MET A 1 20.92 7.11 26.39
C MET A 1 19.76 6.83 27.31
N THR A 2 18.64 7.50 27.13
CA THR A 2 17.42 7.28 27.92
C THR A 2 16.96 5.85 27.66
N LYS A 3 16.74 5.06 28.72
CA LYS A 3 16.27 3.67 28.60
C LYS A 3 14.84 3.71 28.01
N MET A 4 14.71 3.40 26.73
CA MET A 4 13.40 3.34 26.06
C MET A 4 12.64 2.14 26.62
N ASP A 5 11.41 2.35 27.06
CA ASP A 5 10.53 1.27 27.51
C ASP A 5 9.70 0.78 26.32
N PHE A 6 9.81 -0.52 26.01
CA PHE A 6 9.10 -1.11 24.88
C PHE A 6 7.81 -1.75 25.37
N GLN A 7 6.69 -1.38 24.74
CA GLN A 7 5.39 -1.92 25.12
C GLN A 7 5.25 -3.42 24.80
N ASP A 8 5.84 -3.85 23.69
CA ASP A 8 5.73 -5.21 23.15
C ASP A 8 6.88 -5.50 22.16
N GLU A 9 7.10 -6.77 21.81
CA GLU A 9 8.19 -7.23 20.94
C GLU A 9 7.69 -8.03 19.73
N TYR A 10 8.24 -7.72 18.56
CA TYR A 10 7.92 -8.35 17.29
C TYR A 10 9.19 -8.77 16.56
N ASP A 11 9.12 -9.76 15.67
CA ASP A 11 10.24 -10.06 14.78
C ASP A 11 10.36 -8.97 13.72
N ILE A 12 9.22 -8.62 13.10
CA ILE A 12 9.15 -7.66 11.99
C ILE A 12 8.08 -6.60 12.28
N ILE A 13 8.43 -5.34 12.09
CA ILE A 13 7.46 -4.24 12.08
C ILE A 13 7.35 -3.68 10.66
N VAL A 14 6.14 -3.67 10.10
CA VAL A 14 5.84 -3.05 8.81
C VAL A 14 5.14 -1.71 9.05
N VAL A 15 5.72 -0.65 8.49
CA VAL A 15 5.19 0.72 8.62
C VAL A 15 4.46 1.13 7.35
N GLY A 16 3.16 1.32 7.48
CA GLY A 16 2.23 1.68 6.40
C GLY A 16 1.47 0.46 5.88
N ALA A 17 0.14 0.50 5.89
CA ALA A 17 -0.71 -0.56 5.33
C ALA A 17 -1.17 -0.25 3.90
N GLY A 18 -0.25 0.21 3.04
CA GLY A 18 -0.48 0.34 1.60
C GLY A 18 -0.38 -1.02 0.89
N HIS A 19 -0.40 -1.02 -0.44
CA HIS A 19 -0.26 -2.25 -1.25
C HIS A 19 1.02 -3.02 -0.88
N SER A 20 2.18 -2.35 -0.85
CA SER A 20 3.46 -2.97 -0.49
C SER A 20 3.49 -3.44 0.97
N GLY A 21 2.92 -2.67 1.88
CA GLY A 21 2.89 -3.02 3.31
C GLY A 21 2.02 -4.23 3.61
N CYS A 22 0.88 -4.38 2.92
CA CYS A 22 0.03 -5.56 3.07
C CYS A 22 0.76 -6.82 2.61
N GLU A 23 1.38 -6.81 1.41
CA GLU A 23 2.14 -7.97 0.93
C GLU A 23 3.34 -8.28 1.83
N ALA A 24 4.07 -7.27 2.30
CA ALA A 24 5.20 -7.46 3.22
C ALA A 24 4.76 -8.06 4.57
N ALA A 25 3.68 -7.55 5.16
CA ALA A 25 3.15 -8.03 6.43
C ALA A 25 2.57 -9.44 6.33
N LEU A 26 1.83 -9.73 5.25
CA LEU A 26 1.30 -11.07 5.01
C LEU A 26 2.42 -12.08 4.75
N ALA A 27 3.42 -11.72 3.92
CA ALA A 27 4.54 -12.61 3.63
C ALA A 27 5.34 -12.95 4.90
N SER A 28 5.71 -11.94 5.70
CA SER A 28 6.43 -12.14 6.96
C SER A 28 5.65 -13.00 7.96
N ALA A 29 4.36 -12.71 8.15
CA ALA A 29 3.51 -13.49 9.05
C ALA A 29 3.32 -14.95 8.58
N ARG A 30 3.15 -15.18 7.27
CA ARG A 30 3.03 -16.52 6.66
C ARG A 30 4.33 -17.33 6.72
N LEU A 31 5.48 -16.66 6.81
CA LEU A 31 6.77 -17.29 7.08
C LEU A 31 7.00 -17.59 8.57
N GLY A 32 6.02 -17.28 9.43
CA GLY A 32 6.05 -17.59 10.87
C GLY A 32 6.66 -16.49 11.74
N CYS A 33 6.97 -15.31 11.19
CA CYS A 33 7.47 -14.19 11.98
C CYS A 33 6.33 -13.50 12.74
N HIS A 34 6.52 -13.22 14.02
CA HIS A 34 5.59 -12.39 14.78
C HIS A 34 5.66 -10.95 14.24
N THR A 35 4.62 -10.51 13.53
CA THR A 35 4.66 -9.31 12.70
C THR A 35 3.66 -8.27 13.21
N LEU A 36 4.09 -7.01 13.29
CA LEU A 36 3.21 -5.87 13.56
C LEU A 36 3.09 -4.99 12.32
N LEU A 37 1.87 -4.79 11.83
CA LEU A 37 1.55 -3.81 10.79
C LEU A 37 1.00 -2.53 11.44
N LEU A 38 1.75 -1.44 11.31
CA LEU A 38 1.37 -0.11 11.77
C LEU A 38 0.80 0.71 10.62
N THR A 39 -0.34 1.37 10.84
CA THR A 39 -0.97 2.25 9.84
C THR A 39 -1.57 3.49 10.48
N LEU A 40 -1.72 4.56 9.69
CA LEU A 40 -2.37 5.79 10.16
C LEU A 40 -3.90 5.67 10.26
N ASN A 41 -4.47 4.75 9.50
CA ASN A 41 -5.92 4.54 9.46
C ASN A 41 -6.23 3.09 9.08
N LEU A 42 -6.93 2.36 9.95
CA LEU A 42 -7.32 0.96 9.71
C LEU A 42 -8.35 0.80 8.58
N ASP A 43 -9.24 1.77 8.41
CA ASP A 43 -10.25 1.77 7.34
C ASP A 43 -9.64 2.07 5.95
N LYS A 44 -8.35 2.39 5.88
CA LYS A 44 -7.62 2.70 4.64
C LYS A 44 -6.55 1.67 4.27
N ILE A 45 -6.56 0.50 4.91
CA ILE A 45 -5.71 -0.64 4.55
C ILE A 45 -5.92 -0.98 3.07
N ALA A 46 -4.82 -1.02 2.32
CA ALA A 46 -4.76 -1.28 0.88
C ALA A 46 -5.72 -0.43 0.02
N TRP A 47 -6.09 0.76 0.49
CA TRP A 47 -6.91 1.68 -0.30
C TRP A 47 -6.22 2.02 -1.63
N GLN A 48 -6.97 2.05 -2.73
CA GLN A 48 -6.49 2.42 -4.06
C GLN A 48 -6.71 3.93 -4.31
N PRO A 49 -5.77 4.85 -3.95
CA PRO A 49 -6.02 6.29 -4.02
C PRO A 49 -6.16 6.80 -5.46
N CYS A 50 -5.45 6.18 -6.40
CA CYS A 50 -5.36 6.63 -7.79
C CYS A 50 -6.38 5.91 -8.69
N ASN A 51 -5.96 4.95 -9.50
CA ASN A 51 -6.83 4.24 -10.45
C ASN A 51 -7.58 3.08 -9.76
N PRO A 52 -8.89 2.86 -9.99
CA PRO A 52 -9.60 1.64 -9.59
C PRO A 52 -9.21 0.43 -10.46
N ALA A 53 -7.92 0.10 -10.57
CA ALA A 53 -7.46 -0.97 -11.45
C ALA A 53 -6.16 -1.63 -11.02
N VAL A 54 -6.05 -2.91 -11.36
CA VAL A 54 -4.84 -3.75 -11.23
C VAL A 54 -4.45 -4.30 -12.60
N GLY A 55 -3.15 -4.46 -12.83
CA GLY A 55 -2.60 -4.91 -14.12
C GLY A 55 -2.45 -3.80 -15.16
N GLY A 56 -2.55 -4.17 -16.43
CA GLY A 56 -2.11 -3.37 -17.57
C GLY A 56 -0.64 -3.62 -17.95
N PRO A 57 -0.07 -2.88 -18.92
CA PRO A 57 1.25 -3.18 -19.46
C PRO A 57 2.31 -3.19 -18.35
N ALA A 58 3.17 -4.22 -18.36
CA ALA A 58 4.15 -4.58 -17.31
C ALA A 58 3.55 -4.95 -15.95
N LYS A 59 2.53 -4.23 -15.49
CA LYS A 59 1.85 -4.46 -14.20
C LYS A 59 1.13 -5.81 -14.14
N SER A 60 0.60 -6.30 -15.26
CA SER A 60 -0.06 -7.61 -15.34
C SER A 60 0.92 -8.72 -14.99
N GLN A 61 2.10 -8.72 -15.62
CA GLN A 61 3.16 -9.68 -15.38
C GLN A 61 3.61 -9.64 -13.91
N LEU A 62 3.89 -8.45 -13.38
CA LEU A 62 4.25 -8.29 -11.97
C LEU A 62 3.15 -8.80 -11.02
N THR A 63 1.88 -8.60 -11.37
CA THR A 63 0.75 -9.11 -10.57
C THR A 63 0.75 -10.64 -10.56
N HIS A 64 0.94 -11.27 -11.72
CA HIS A 64 1.08 -12.73 -11.81
C HIS A 64 2.30 -13.25 -11.04
N GLU A 65 3.44 -12.57 -11.12
CA GLU A 65 4.66 -12.95 -10.41
C GLU A 65 4.46 -12.89 -8.89
N VAL A 66 3.84 -11.82 -8.38
CA VAL A 66 3.50 -11.71 -6.94
C VAL A 66 2.52 -12.80 -6.52
N ASP A 67 1.51 -13.09 -7.35
CA ASP A 67 0.55 -14.16 -7.08
C ASP A 67 1.22 -15.54 -7.03
N ALA A 68 2.10 -15.84 -8.00
CA ALA A 68 2.87 -17.08 -8.05
C ALA A 68 3.80 -17.27 -6.83
N LEU A 69 4.27 -16.17 -6.23
CA LEU A 69 5.03 -16.18 -4.97
C LEU A 69 4.15 -16.31 -3.72
N GLY A 70 2.82 -16.40 -3.88
CA GLY A 70 1.86 -16.55 -2.79
C GLY A 70 1.29 -15.25 -2.23
N GLY A 71 1.52 -14.13 -2.90
CA GLY A 71 0.94 -12.83 -2.55
C GLY A 71 -0.58 -12.78 -2.73
N GLU A 72 -1.18 -11.63 -2.40
CA GLU A 72 -2.64 -11.44 -2.45
C GLU A 72 -3.12 -10.59 -3.62
N ILE A 73 -2.30 -9.73 -4.22
CA ILE A 73 -2.73 -8.75 -5.23
C ILE A 73 -3.46 -9.38 -6.43
N GLY A 74 -3.03 -10.57 -6.90
CA GLY A 74 -3.70 -11.31 -7.97
C GLY A 74 -5.09 -11.79 -7.56
N LYS A 75 -5.17 -12.55 -6.45
CA LYS A 75 -6.43 -13.00 -5.82
C LYS A 75 -7.38 -11.84 -5.54
N MET A 76 -6.87 -10.72 -5.03
CA MET A 76 -7.65 -9.55 -4.68
C MET A 76 -8.24 -8.86 -5.91
N ALA A 77 -7.44 -8.68 -6.96
CA ALA A 77 -7.92 -8.14 -8.22
C ALA A 77 -8.99 -9.04 -8.85
N ASP A 78 -8.84 -10.37 -8.72
CA ASP A 78 -9.79 -11.34 -9.23
C ASP A 78 -11.06 -11.47 -8.39
N ARG A 79 -11.00 -11.28 -7.08
CA ARG A 79 -12.18 -11.31 -6.20
C ARG A 79 -13.05 -10.07 -6.31
N THR A 80 -12.45 -8.92 -6.64
CA THR A 80 -13.11 -7.60 -6.58
C THR A 80 -13.24 -6.94 -7.95
N TYR A 81 -13.14 -7.72 -9.03
CA TYR A 81 -13.20 -7.18 -10.39
C TYR A 81 -14.62 -6.72 -10.77
N LEU A 82 -14.68 -5.62 -11.51
CA LEU A 82 -15.88 -5.13 -12.18
C LEU A 82 -15.81 -5.37 -13.70
N GLN A 83 -14.59 -5.35 -14.25
CA GLN A 83 -14.32 -5.54 -15.67
C GLN A 83 -12.90 -6.07 -15.85
N LYS A 84 -12.69 -6.99 -16.81
CA LYS A 84 -11.35 -7.43 -17.24
C LYS A 84 -11.21 -7.36 -18.75
N ARG A 85 -10.02 -6.94 -19.21
CA ARG A 85 -9.65 -6.89 -20.63
C ARG A 85 -8.18 -7.25 -20.83
N ILE A 86 -7.88 -7.98 -21.89
CA ILE A 86 -6.53 -8.16 -22.40
C ILE A 86 -6.16 -6.99 -23.30
N LEU A 87 -5.12 -6.28 -22.91
CA LEU A 87 -4.49 -5.26 -23.73
C LEU A 87 -3.50 -5.92 -24.69
N ASN A 88 -3.32 -5.30 -25.86
CA ASN A 88 -2.45 -5.81 -26.94
C ASN A 88 -2.84 -7.21 -27.46
N SER A 89 -4.12 -7.59 -27.38
CA SER A 89 -4.63 -8.89 -27.83
C SER A 89 -4.41 -9.19 -29.32
N SER A 90 -4.29 -8.16 -30.16
CA SER A 90 -3.96 -8.29 -31.59
C SER A 90 -2.50 -8.67 -31.87
N ARG A 91 -1.63 -8.65 -30.85
CA ARG A 91 -0.22 -9.06 -30.94
C ARG A 91 -0.02 -10.43 -30.29
N GLY A 92 1.21 -10.96 -30.37
CA GLY A 92 1.54 -12.27 -29.78
C GLY A 92 1.38 -12.31 -28.25
N PRO A 93 1.17 -13.50 -27.65
CA PRO A 93 0.93 -13.66 -26.21
C PRO A 93 1.99 -13.06 -25.29
N ALA A 94 3.24 -12.96 -25.75
CA ALA A 94 4.35 -12.40 -24.98
C ALA A 94 4.15 -10.92 -24.58
N VAL A 95 3.29 -10.18 -25.27
CA VAL A 95 3.01 -8.75 -24.99
C VAL A 95 1.59 -8.51 -24.47
N TRP A 96 0.83 -9.58 -24.22
CA TRP A 96 -0.50 -9.47 -23.63
C TRP A 96 -0.38 -8.97 -22.20
N ALA A 97 -1.33 -8.11 -21.81
CA ALA A 97 -1.41 -7.63 -20.45
C ALA A 97 -2.87 -7.60 -20.00
N LEU A 98 -3.20 -8.38 -18.98
CA LEU A 98 -4.51 -8.36 -18.35
C LEU A 98 -4.64 -7.10 -17.49
N ARG A 99 -5.76 -6.41 -17.65
CA ARG A 99 -6.13 -5.27 -16.81
C ARG A 99 -7.51 -5.52 -16.23
N ALA A 100 -7.59 -5.45 -14.91
CA ALA A 100 -8.84 -5.54 -14.15
C ALA A 100 -9.20 -4.15 -13.61
N GLN A 101 -10.41 -3.67 -13.86
CA GLN A 101 -11.01 -2.61 -13.04
C GLN A 101 -11.55 -3.28 -11.77
N THR A 102 -11.28 -2.69 -10.61
CA THR A 102 -11.64 -3.25 -9.30
C THR A 102 -12.55 -2.30 -8.52
N ASP A 103 -13.49 -2.85 -7.77
CA ASP A 103 -14.24 -2.05 -6.80
C ASP A 103 -13.29 -1.64 -5.65
N LYS A 104 -13.01 -0.35 -5.53
CA LYS A 104 -12.05 0.17 -4.54
C LYS A 104 -12.46 -0.10 -3.10
N ARG A 105 -13.77 -0.06 -2.81
CA ARG A 105 -14.29 -0.23 -1.45
C ARG A 105 -14.21 -1.70 -1.08
N GLU A 106 -14.69 -2.56 -1.97
CA GLU A 106 -14.61 -4.00 -1.76
C GLU A 106 -13.16 -4.47 -1.65
N TYR A 107 -12.26 -3.98 -2.52
CA TYR A 107 -10.83 -4.29 -2.46
C TYR A 107 -10.24 -3.97 -1.09
N ALA A 108 -10.49 -2.77 -0.56
CA ALA A 108 -9.98 -2.36 0.74
C ALA A 108 -10.60 -3.19 1.88
N THR A 109 -11.91 -3.44 1.84
CA THR A 109 -12.62 -4.23 2.86
C THR A 109 -12.13 -5.68 2.90
N VAL A 110 -12.00 -6.32 1.75
CA VAL A 110 -11.55 -7.72 1.67
C VAL A 110 -10.08 -7.84 2.08
N MET A 111 -9.20 -6.93 1.63
CA MET A 111 -7.79 -6.97 2.04
C MET A 111 -7.63 -6.74 3.53
N ARG A 112 -8.37 -5.77 4.10
CA ARG A 112 -8.39 -5.55 5.55
C ARG A 112 -8.77 -6.82 6.30
N ASN A 113 -9.84 -7.49 5.89
CA ASN A 113 -10.27 -8.74 6.52
C ASN A 113 -9.16 -9.80 6.47
N ILE A 114 -8.51 -9.98 5.32
CA ILE A 114 -7.39 -10.93 5.18
C ILE A 114 -6.25 -10.59 6.14
N VAL A 115 -5.86 -9.31 6.19
CA VAL A 115 -4.76 -8.83 7.04
C VAL A 115 -5.09 -8.96 8.53
N GLU A 116 -6.32 -8.63 8.94
CA GLU A 116 -6.77 -8.71 10.34
C GLU A 116 -6.92 -10.16 10.84
N ASN A 117 -7.15 -11.12 9.95
CA ASN A 117 -7.33 -12.53 10.30
C ASN A 117 -6.10 -13.41 9.98
N GLN A 118 -4.98 -12.83 9.55
CA GLN A 118 -3.76 -13.57 9.30
C GLN A 118 -3.08 -13.95 10.62
N GLU A 119 -2.83 -15.25 10.82
CA GLU A 119 -2.03 -15.73 11.94
C GLU A 119 -0.63 -15.10 11.95
N ASN A 120 -0.10 -14.82 13.14
CA ASN A 120 1.17 -14.10 13.38
C ASN A 120 1.20 -12.64 12.93
N LEU A 121 0.07 -12.06 12.52
CA LEU A 121 -0.02 -10.65 12.14
C LEU A 121 -0.92 -9.86 13.11
N ARG A 122 -0.32 -8.90 13.82
CA ARG A 122 -1.04 -7.88 14.58
C ARG A 122 -1.16 -6.62 13.72
N VAL A 123 -2.34 -6.00 13.72
CA VAL A 123 -2.56 -4.69 13.08
C VAL A 123 -2.83 -3.65 14.14
N ARG A 124 -2.24 -2.46 14.02
CA ARG A 124 -2.49 -1.35 14.94
C ARG A 124 -2.49 0.00 14.23
N GLU A 125 -3.44 0.85 14.62
CA GLU A 125 -3.43 2.25 14.21
C GLU A 125 -2.41 3.03 15.04
N SER A 126 -1.34 3.51 14.41
CA SER A 126 -0.32 4.35 15.03
C SER A 126 0.53 5.03 13.95
N MET A 127 0.92 6.28 14.20
CA MET A 127 1.89 7.00 13.38
C MET A 127 3.29 6.73 13.90
N VAL A 128 4.13 6.05 13.11
CA VAL A 128 5.56 5.92 13.40
C VAL A 128 6.25 7.23 13.06
N THR A 129 7.01 7.76 14.02
CA THR A 129 7.73 9.03 13.91
C THR A 129 9.24 8.85 13.99
N ASP A 130 9.73 7.75 14.55
CA ASP A 130 11.18 7.52 14.66
C ASP A 130 11.53 6.02 14.61
N LEU A 131 12.79 5.72 14.30
CA LEU A 131 13.42 4.42 14.50
C LEU A 131 14.16 4.44 15.83
N VAL A 132 14.02 3.38 16.62
CA VAL A 132 14.82 3.21 17.83
C VAL A 132 16.10 2.49 17.45
N LEU A 133 17.23 3.14 17.68
CA LEU A 133 18.56 2.63 17.35
C LEU A 133 19.30 2.17 18.61
N GLY A 134 20.03 1.07 18.49
CA GLY A 134 20.94 0.57 19.52
C GLY A 134 22.28 1.31 19.52
N ASP A 135 23.22 0.79 20.29
CA ASP A 135 24.53 1.44 20.51
C ASP A 135 25.42 1.43 19.26
N ASN A 136 25.14 0.57 18.26
CA ASN A 136 25.89 0.45 17.01
C ASN A 136 25.05 0.84 15.78
N ASP A 137 24.06 1.72 15.97
CA ASP A 137 23.10 2.13 14.94
C ASP A 137 22.24 0.99 14.36
N GLU A 138 22.20 -0.17 15.02
CA GLU A 138 21.29 -1.25 14.66
C GLU A 138 19.85 -0.88 15.02
N ILE A 139 18.89 -1.24 14.18
CA ILE A 139 17.48 -1.03 14.48
C ILE A 139 17.06 -2.00 15.58
N ILE A 140 16.56 -1.46 16.69
CA ILE A 140 16.01 -2.24 17.81
C ILE A 140 14.50 -2.03 17.99
N GLY A 141 13.89 -1.11 17.25
CA GLY A 141 12.46 -0.83 17.35
C GLY A 141 11.99 0.35 16.51
N VAL A 142 10.73 0.73 16.72
CA VAL A 142 10.13 1.96 16.21
C VAL A 142 9.47 2.74 17.34
N GLU A 143 9.45 4.06 17.23
CA GLU A 143 8.72 4.96 18.11
C GLU A 143 7.54 5.59 17.37
N THR A 144 6.41 5.67 18.06
CA THR A 144 5.19 6.30 17.55
C THR A 144 5.03 7.73 18.07
N TYR A 145 4.15 8.49 17.43
CA TYR A 145 3.89 9.90 17.73
C TYR A 145 3.59 10.20 19.21
N PHE A 146 2.96 9.27 19.93
CA PHE A 146 2.64 9.43 21.36
C PHE A 146 3.74 8.90 22.30
N GLY A 147 4.95 8.65 21.80
CA GLY A 147 6.09 8.16 22.59
C GLY A 147 6.02 6.67 22.95
N VAL A 148 5.10 5.91 22.34
CA VAL A 148 5.05 4.45 22.52
C VAL A 148 6.09 3.82 21.59
N ALA A 149 6.94 2.95 22.15
CA ALA A 149 7.94 2.20 21.39
C ALA A 149 7.59 0.71 21.29
N PHE A 150 7.88 0.11 20.15
CA PHE A 150 7.76 -1.33 19.90
C PHE A 150 9.13 -1.88 19.51
N LYS A 151 9.54 -2.97 20.16
CA LYS A 151 10.83 -3.61 19.90
C LYS A 151 10.73 -4.50 18.67
N CYS A 152 11.77 -4.51 17.83
CA CYS A 152 11.83 -5.44 16.71
C CYS A 152 13.24 -5.79 16.24
N LYS A 153 13.34 -6.88 15.46
CA LYS A 153 14.59 -7.29 14.79
C LYS A 153 14.75 -6.66 13.40
N ALA A 154 13.65 -6.34 12.73
CA ALA A 154 13.67 -5.69 11.42
C ALA A 154 12.45 -4.78 11.22
N VAL A 155 12.64 -3.74 10.40
CA VAL A 155 11.58 -2.78 10.03
C VAL A 155 11.46 -2.71 8.51
N ILE A 156 10.23 -2.76 8.00
CA ILE A 156 9.92 -2.54 6.57
C ILE A 156 9.14 -1.24 6.43
N LEU A 157 9.74 -0.25 5.77
CA LEU A 157 9.11 1.07 5.57
C LEU A 157 8.36 1.12 4.23
N THR A 158 7.04 1.28 4.28
CA THR A 158 6.15 1.39 3.11
C THR A 158 5.24 2.62 3.22
N THR A 159 5.84 3.77 3.55
CA THR A 159 5.17 5.02 3.88
C THR A 159 4.41 5.68 2.71
N GLY A 160 4.56 5.16 1.48
CA GLY A 160 3.85 5.63 0.30
C GLY A 160 4.03 7.13 0.08
N THR A 161 2.94 7.88 -0.04
CA THR A 161 2.96 9.34 -0.26
C THR A 161 2.94 10.15 1.04
N PHE A 162 3.07 9.53 2.21
CA PHE A 162 2.85 10.18 3.50
C PHE A 162 4.08 10.89 4.07
N LEU A 163 5.28 10.38 3.83
CA LEU A 163 6.50 10.91 4.44
C LEU A 163 6.80 12.33 3.93
N GLY A 164 6.63 13.34 4.79
CA GLY A 164 6.72 14.75 4.41
C GLY A 164 5.76 15.13 3.26
N GLY A 165 4.60 14.46 3.20
CA GLY A 165 3.61 14.60 2.13
C GLY A 165 3.03 16.00 2.05
N VAL A 166 2.85 16.51 0.82
CA VAL A 166 2.22 17.80 0.54
C VAL A 166 1.33 17.64 -0.69
N ILE A 167 0.05 18.01 -0.58
CA ILE A 167 -0.85 18.06 -1.72
C ILE A 167 -0.84 19.46 -2.35
N TRP A 168 -1.08 19.50 -3.65
CA TRP A 168 -1.09 20.73 -4.45
C TRP A 168 -2.36 20.79 -5.29
N VAL A 169 -3.11 21.89 -5.19
CA VAL A 169 -4.32 22.16 -5.98
C VAL A 169 -4.22 23.56 -6.54
N GLY A 170 -3.93 23.67 -7.84
CA GLY A 170 -3.58 24.96 -8.46
C GLY A 170 -2.35 25.58 -7.81
N ASN A 171 -2.49 26.80 -7.30
CA ASN A 171 -1.46 27.53 -6.57
C ASN A 171 -1.50 27.32 -5.05
N LYS A 172 -2.42 26.49 -4.54
CA LYS A 172 -2.53 26.20 -3.10
C LYS A 172 -1.86 24.87 -2.78
N SER A 173 -1.33 24.77 -1.57
CA SER A 173 -0.79 23.54 -1.02
C SER A 173 -1.17 23.37 0.45
N MET A 174 -1.14 22.12 0.92
CA MET A 174 -1.26 21.80 2.35
C MET A 174 -0.50 20.52 2.68
N PRO A 175 0.03 20.38 3.91
CA PRO A 175 0.63 19.14 4.39
C PRO A 175 -0.42 18.02 4.42
N ALA A 176 -0.17 16.94 3.69
CA ALA A 176 -1.07 15.79 3.59
C ALA A 176 -0.39 14.65 2.86
N GLY A 177 -0.58 13.41 3.33
CA GLY A 177 -0.13 12.22 2.61
C GLY A 177 -1.05 11.87 1.45
N ARG A 178 -2.36 12.02 1.67
CA ARG A 178 -3.44 11.91 0.69
C ARG A 178 -4.50 12.97 1.02
N ALA A 179 -5.38 13.28 0.08
CA ALA A 179 -6.44 14.25 0.33
C ALA A 179 -7.31 13.83 1.54
N GLY A 180 -7.35 14.66 2.57
CA GLY A 180 -8.06 14.38 3.84
C GLY A 180 -7.27 13.55 4.86
N GLU A 181 -6.00 13.25 4.62
CA GLU A 181 -5.15 12.45 5.52
C GLU A 181 -3.85 13.18 5.84
N PHE A 182 -3.53 13.28 7.13
CA PHE A 182 -2.32 13.95 7.62
C PHE A 182 -1.03 13.30 7.08
N PRO A 183 0.04 14.07 6.87
CA PRO A 183 1.33 13.50 6.50
C PRO A 183 1.99 12.83 7.71
N ALA A 184 2.98 11.98 7.46
CA ALA A 184 3.90 11.49 8.48
C ALA A 184 5.15 12.39 8.55
N ILE A 185 5.58 12.74 9.76
CA ILE A 185 6.71 13.65 10.05
C ILE A 185 7.62 12.96 11.08
N GLY A 186 8.92 13.27 11.09
CA GLY A 186 9.91 12.77 12.05
C GLY A 186 10.81 11.68 11.48
N LEU A 187 10.25 10.73 10.74
CA LEU A 187 11.00 9.57 10.27
C LEU A 187 12.07 9.94 9.21
N THR A 188 11.81 10.99 8.42
CA THR A 188 12.76 11.49 7.40
C THR A 188 14.05 11.97 8.05
N GLU A 189 13.93 12.66 9.18
CA GLU A 189 15.04 13.23 9.92
C GLU A 189 15.99 12.12 10.41
N THR A 190 15.45 11.01 10.89
CA THR A 190 16.24 9.86 11.32
C THR A 190 16.90 9.12 10.17
N LEU A 191 16.19 8.95 9.04
CA LEU A 191 16.82 8.38 7.83
C LEU A 191 17.98 9.25 7.35
N ASN A 192 17.85 10.58 7.35
CA ASN A 192 18.94 11.48 6.99
C ASN A 192 20.12 11.38 7.98
N LYS A 193 19.87 11.25 9.29
CA LYS A 193 20.92 11.04 10.30
C LYS A 193 21.70 9.75 10.07
N LEU A 194 21.02 8.69 9.61
CA LEU A 194 21.62 7.41 9.22
C LEU A 194 22.38 7.47 7.88
N GLY A 195 22.42 8.64 7.22
CA GLY A 195 23.15 8.84 5.96
C GLY A 195 22.35 8.54 4.70
N PHE A 196 21.03 8.34 4.78
CA PHE A 196 20.20 8.23 3.59
C PHE A 196 19.98 9.59 2.93
N GLU A 197 20.04 9.61 1.59
CA GLU A 197 19.65 10.78 0.81
C GLU A 197 18.13 10.80 0.59
N THR A 198 17.51 11.95 0.80
CA THR A 198 16.06 12.13 0.64
C THR A 198 15.75 13.12 -0.47
N GLY A 199 14.82 12.76 -1.35
CA GLY A 199 14.34 13.58 -2.46
C GLY A 199 12.83 13.75 -2.44
N ARG A 200 12.29 14.55 -3.38
CA ARG A 200 10.83 14.73 -3.52
C ARG A 200 10.37 14.34 -4.91
N LEU A 201 9.39 13.44 -4.95
CA LEU A 201 8.65 13.10 -6.16
C LEU A 201 7.25 13.71 -6.10
N LYS A 202 6.68 13.99 -7.27
CA LYS A 202 5.32 14.51 -7.41
C LYS A 202 4.55 13.66 -8.41
N THR A 203 3.34 13.28 -8.02
CA THR A 203 2.39 12.58 -8.89
C THR A 203 1.02 13.26 -8.82
N GLY A 204 0.22 13.11 -9.86
CA GLY A 204 -1.13 13.67 -9.95
C GLY A 204 -2.19 12.58 -9.92
N THR A 205 -3.40 12.94 -9.51
CA THR A 205 -4.60 12.11 -9.69
C THR A 205 -5.71 12.96 -10.29
N PRO A 206 -6.55 12.43 -11.19
CA PRO A 206 -7.68 13.18 -11.72
C PRO A 206 -8.71 13.47 -10.64
N ALA A 207 -9.59 14.44 -10.89
CA ALA A 207 -10.78 14.65 -10.05
C ALA A 207 -11.68 13.41 -10.05
N ARG A 208 -12.57 13.31 -9.06
CA ARG A 208 -13.67 12.34 -9.06
C ARG A 208 -14.93 13.07 -9.50
N VAL A 209 -15.63 12.54 -10.49
CA VAL A 209 -16.83 13.14 -11.10
C VAL A 209 -18.05 12.34 -10.68
N ASP A 210 -19.18 13.02 -10.43
CA ASP A 210 -20.45 12.36 -10.17
C ASP A 210 -20.97 11.71 -11.46
N LYS A 211 -21.22 10.40 -11.43
CA LYS A 211 -21.72 9.67 -12.62
C LYS A 211 -23.06 10.22 -13.13
N ARG A 212 -23.87 10.87 -12.28
CA ARG A 212 -25.18 11.42 -12.64
C ARG A 212 -25.07 12.71 -13.47
N SER A 213 -23.91 13.37 -13.44
CA SER A 213 -23.69 14.63 -14.16
C SER A 213 -22.97 14.43 -15.49
N VAL A 214 -22.75 13.19 -15.91
CA VAL A 214 -22.09 12.86 -17.18
C VAL A 214 -23.18 12.48 -18.18
N ASP A 215 -23.16 13.13 -19.34
CA ASP A 215 -23.94 12.69 -20.50
C ASP A 215 -23.14 11.61 -21.25
N TYR A 216 -23.76 10.45 -21.44
CA TYR A 216 -23.15 9.29 -22.08
C TYR A 216 -23.62 9.09 -23.52
N SER A 217 -24.54 9.90 -24.05
CA SER A 217 -25.18 9.66 -25.36
C SER A 217 -24.19 9.56 -26.52
N ASP A 218 -23.12 10.35 -26.46
CA ASP A 218 -22.11 10.48 -27.53
C ASP A 218 -20.78 9.79 -27.17
N LEU A 219 -20.76 8.98 -26.11
CA LEU A 219 -19.57 8.27 -25.65
C LEU A 219 -19.57 6.81 -26.12
N GLU A 220 -18.41 6.32 -26.53
CA GLU A 220 -18.22 4.91 -26.88
C GLU A 220 -18.04 4.06 -25.62
N GLU A 221 -18.94 3.09 -25.41
CA GLU A 221 -18.80 2.11 -24.34
C GLU A 221 -17.65 1.13 -24.65
N GLN A 222 -16.85 0.82 -23.63
CA GLN A 222 -15.77 -0.15 -23.74
C GLN A 222 -16.00 -1.32 -22.77
N PRO A 223 -16.66 -2.41 -23.19
CA PRO A 223 -16.96 -3.55 -22.33
C PRO A 223 -15.72 -4.41 -22.02
N GLY A 224 -15.87 -5.31 -21.04
CA GLY A 224 -14.88 -6.35 -20.76
C GLY A 224 -14.76 -7.39 -21.87
N ASP A 225 -13.75 -8.25 -21.81
CA ASP A 225 -13.64 -9.40 -22.71
C ASP A 225 -14.70 -10.46 -22.35
N GLU A 226 -15.33 -11.09 -23.34
CA GLU A 226 -16.35 -12.14 -23.13
C GLU A 226 -15.78 -13.35 -22.37
N LYS A 227 -14.58 -13.79 -22.76
CA LYS A 227 -13.86 -14.86 -22.07
C LYS A 227 -12.97 -14.28 -20.99
N VAL A 228 -13.44 -14.37 -19.74
CA VAL A 228 -12.71 -13.88 -18.56
C VAL A 228 -11.41 -14.66 -18.38
N ARG A 229 -10.32 -13.92 -18.15
CA ARG A 229 -9.02 -14.43 -17.72
C ARG A 229 -8.73 -13.98 -16.29
N TRP A 230 -7.85 -14.69 -15.61
CA TRP A 230 -7.56 -14.54 -14.18
C TRP A 230 -6.13 -14.05 -13.99
N LEU A 231 -5.93 -13.19 -12.98
CA LEU A 231 -4.62 -12.75 -12.53
C LEU A 231 -3.99 -13.78 -11.57
N SER A 232 -4.84 -14.51 -10.82
CA SER A 232 -4.44 -15.56 -9.91
C SER A 232 -4.43 -16.94 -10.60
N PHE A 233 -3.49 -17.81 -10.21
CA PHE A 233 -3.31 -19.16 -10.76
C PHE A 233 -4.23 -20.21 -10.13
#